data_AF-A0A3A5MAD4-F1
#
_entry.id   AF-A0A3A5MAD4-F1
#
_cell.length_a   1.000
_cell.length_b   1.000
_cell.length_c   1.000
_cell.angle_alpha   90.00
_cell.angle_beta   90.00
_cell.angle_gamma   90.00
#
_symmetry.space_group_name_H-M   'P 1'
#
loop_
_entity.id
_entity.type
_entity.pdbx_description
1 polymer ?
#
loop_
_entity_poly.entity_id
_entity_poly.type
_entity_poly.pdbx_seq_one_letter_code
_entity_poly.pdbx_strand_id
1 'polypeptide(L)'
;MSAATDHPLTEVFGHTPDLPWPFLQAVAALADAPLTDIAERLREAISPYLATSALVIFTEECTGRPRKKAGEEEIISRVSIAELDALRSALSDEESFFGEAELAGRPRPVLALIHTSSRALLVLTDPRSVDPKREVGMDVVSYLWRIAAQRIHEKVADAPPSFLLESRAASAERVRVTAELTDLHSTTLETLLAALRSSSLDDAAARSTVTDLTAKALIGIRTLSDRTTDLIEQPVATTFERLREDLRPLTRFSGIKVEFVEPPLNGRALPGEVAHAARAIVRGLVLAMVEQPDVSRVRIHWDCDGENLLINVRDDGGGALAADSPNISRLDRRVQALTGHLQIDVMPGWGADVFVTLPLDLPARPAGDVAEWNLAARELEVLQHLVSGERNRTIASLLGISENTVKFHVRNLFKKLDVGSRTEAIALAHSNGLR
;
A
#
# COMPACT_ATOMS: atom_id res chain seq x y z
N MET A 1 -7.75 -3.68 -79.33
CA MET A 1 -8.45 -4.33 -78.20
C MET A 1 -7.52 -4.34 -77.01
N SER A 2 -7.76 -3.48 -76.03
CA SER A 2 -7.60 -3.71 -74.58
C SER A 2 -7.75 -2.36 -73.89
N ALA A 3 -8.97 -2.07 -73.42
CA ALA A 3 -9.23 -0.94 -72.55
C ALA A 3 -8.99 -1.41 -71.12
N ALA A 4 -7.88 -1.00 -70.52
CA ALA A 4 -7.66 -1.13 -69.09
C ALA A 4 -8.40 0.03 -68.41
N THR A 5 -9.58 -0.27 -67.86
CA THR A 5 -10.29 0.59 -66.90
C THR A 5 -9.49 0.64 -65.60
N ASP A 6 -8.75 1.71 -65.43
CA ASP A 6 -8.12 2.09 -64.17
C ASP A 6 -9.19 2.74 -63.29
N HIS A 7 -9.75 2.00 -62.34
CA HIS A 7 -10.63 2.55 -61.30
C HIS A 7 -9.78 2.88 -60.07
N PRO A 8 -9.61 4.15 -59.71
CA PRO A 8 -8.87 4.51 -58.51
C PRO A 8 -9.71 4.14 -57.28
N LEU A 9 -9.25 3.13 -56.52
CA LEU A 9 -9.77 2.75 -55.19
C LEU A 9 -9.52 3.81 -54.10
N THR A 10 -9.31 5.08 -54.49
CA THR A 10 -8.77 6.11 -53.59
C THR A 10 -9.84 6.99 -52.95
N GLU A 11 -11.13 6.82 -53.28
CA GLU A 11 -12.24 7.65 -52.76
C GLU A 11 -13.17 6.94 -51.75
N VAL A 12 -12.81 5.79 -51.17
CA VAL A 12 -13.75 5.04 -50.28
C VAL A 12 -13.53 5.28 -48.78
N PHE A 13 -12.45 5.94 -48.35
CA PHE A 13 -12.15 6.12 -46.91
C PHE A 13 -12.60 7.47 -46.33
N GLY A 14 -13.78 7.95 -46.72
CA GLY A 14 -14.43 9.11 -46.12
C GLY A 14 -15.68 8.68 -45.34
N HIS A 15 -15.64 8.80 -44.01
CA HIS A 15 -16.66 8.36 -43.02
C HIS A 15 -16.82 6.83 -42.90
N THR A 16 -16.39 6.26 -41.77
CA THR A 16 -16.88 4.95 -41.31
C THR A 16 -18.39 5.04 -41.12
N PRO A 17 -19.22 4.39 -41.94
CA PRO A 17 -20.66 4.29 -41.69
C PRO A 17 -20.88 3.48 -40.41
N ASP A 18 -22.01 3.65 -39.74
CA ASP A 18 -22.46 2.70 -38.70
C ASP A 18 -22.64 1.31 -39.32
N LEU A 19 -21.57 0.51 -39.29
CA LEU A 19 -21.56 -0.84 -39.83
C LEU A 19 -22.50 -1.74 -38.99
N PRO A 20 -23.28 -2.65 -39.60
CA PRO A 20 -24.36 -3.40 -38.94
C PRO A 20 -23.86 -4.56 -38.06
N TRP A 21 -22.65 -4.46 -37.50
CA TRP A 21 -22.01 -5.51 -36.71
C TRP A 21 -21.72 -5.04 -35.28
N PRO A 22 -22.73 -4.97 -34.40
CA PRO A 22 -22.58 -4.49 -33.02
C PRO A 22 -21.48 -5.21 -32.23
N PHE A 23 -21.28 -6.50 -32.51
CA PHE A 23 -20.20 -7.28 -31.89
C PHE A 23 -18.80 -6.79 -32.30
N LEU A 24 -18.57 -6.51 -33.59
CA LEU A 24 -17.29 -5.98 -34.06
C LEU A 24 -17.04 -4.56 -33.55
N GLN A 25 -18.10 -3.75 -33.43
CA GLN A 25 -18.02 -2.43 -32.80
C GLN A 25 -17.66 -2.54 -31.31
N ALA A 26 -18.24 -3.50 -30.58
CA ALA A 26 -17.90 -3.75 -29.19
C ALA A 26 -16.44 -4.23 -29.02
N VAL A 27 -15.96 -5.12 -29.89
CA VAL A 27 -14.56 -5.57 -29.90
C VAL A 27 -13.61 -4.41 -30.20
N ALA A 28 -13.91 -3.57 -31.19
CA ALA A 28 -13.10 -2.39 -31.52
C ALA A 28 -13.08 -1.39 -30.35
N ALA A 29 -14.25 -1.08 -29.77
CA ALA A 29 -14.33 -0.19 -28.60
C ALA A 29 -13.56 -0.74 -27.40
N LEU A 30 -13.63 -2.06 -27.16
CA LEU A 30 -12.85 -2.72 -26.12
C LEU A 30 -11.34 -2.74 -26.43
N ALA A 31 -10.95 -2.76 -27.70
CA ALA A 31 -9.55 -2.71 -28.16
C ALA A 31 -8.94 -1.29 -28.15
N ASP A 32 -9.77 -0.24 -28.18
CA ASP A 32 -9.32 1.16 -28.15
C ASP A 32 -9.40 1.79 -26.75
N ALA A 33 -10.21 1.25 -25.84
CA ALA A 33 -10.47 1.83 -24.52
C ALA A 33 -9.22 2.05 -23.64
N PRO A 34 -9.10 3.12 -22.85
CA PRO A 34 -8.10 3.18 -21.78
C PRO A 34 -8.22 2.03 -20.78
N LEU A 35 -7.12 1.61 -20.14
CA LEU A 35 -7.15 0.56 -19.09
C LEU A 35 -8.06 0.95 -17.90
N THR A 36 -8.27 2.24 -17.66
CA THR A 36 -9.19 2.75 -16.63
C THR A 36 -10.65 2.42 -16.93
N ASP A 37 -10.98 2.29 -18.21
CA ASP A 37 -12.36 2.20 -18.70
C ASP A 37 -12.71 0.78 -19.16
N ILE A 38 -11.73 -0.13 -19.18
CA ILE A 38 -11.88 -1.47 -19.74
C ILE A 38 -12.96 -2.30 -19.04
N ALA A 39 -13.21 -2.08 -17.74
CA ALA A 39 -14.28 -2.77 -17.03
C ALA A 39 -15.66 -2.33 -17.49
N GLU A 40 -15.87 -1.03 -17.70
CA GLU A 40 -17.16 -0.51 -18.19
C GLU A 40 -17.39 -0.94 -19.64
N ARG A 41 -16.34 -0.85 -20.48
CA ARG A 41 -16.40 -1.29 -21.89
C ARG A 41 -16.67 -2.77 -22.04
N LEU A 42 -16.05 -3.60 -21.20
CA LEU A 42 -16.31 -5.03 -21.18
C LEU A 42 -17.75 -5.33 -20.72
N ARG A 43 -18.26 -4.60 -19.71
CA ARG A 43 -19.64 -4.74 -19.24
C ARG A 43 -20.65 -4.34 -20.31
N GLU A 44 -20.41 -3.23 -21.01
CA GLU A 44 -21.22 -2.79 -22.16
C GLU A 44 -21.26 -3.88 -23.23
N ALA A 45 -20.10 -4.45 -23.59
CA ALA A 45 -19.97 -5.51 -24.59
C ALA A 45 -20.66 -6.83 -24.19
N ILE A 46 -20.67 -7.15 -22.89
CA ILE A 46 -21.29 -8.38 -22.34
C ILE A 46 -22.81 -8.24 -22.20
N SER A 47 -23.32 -7.04 -21.93
CA SER A 47 -24.74 -6.78 -21.61
C SER A 47 -25.78 -7.33 -22.60
N PRO A 48 -25.54 -7.39 -23.94
CA PRO A 48 -26.49 -7.98 -24.88
C PRO A 48 -26.65 -9.50 -24.72
N TYR A 49 -25.67 -10.17 -24.09
CA TYR A 49 -25.59 -11.62 -23.96
C TYR A 49 -25.90 -12.07 -22.53
N LEU A 50 -25.42 -11.31 -21.53
CA LEU A 50 -25.56 -11.65 -20.13
C LEU A 50 -25.81 -10.38 -19.29
N ALA A 51 -26.96 -10.31 -18.63
CA ALA A 51 -27.27 -9.25 -17.69
C ALA A 51 -26.53 -9.51 -16.37
N THR A 52 -25.89 -8.48 -15.83
CA THR A 52 -25.07 -8.55 -14.60
C THR A 52 -25.26 -7.29 -13.77
N SER A 53 -25.26 -7.44 -12.44
CA SER A 53 -25.35 -6.29 -11.51
C SER A 53 -24.01 -5.57 -11.37
N ALA A 54 -22.91 -6.32 -11.30
CA ALA A 54 -21.56 -5.78 -11.32
C ALA A 54 -20.58 -6.71 -12.05
N LEU A 55 -19.51 -6.09 -12.55
CA LEU A 55 -18.37 -6.73 -13.19
C LEU A 55 -17.11 -6.32 -12.43
N VAL A 56 -16.29 -7.30 -12.05
CA VAL A 56 -15.00 -7.08 -11.38
C VAL A 56 -13.92 -7.86 -12.10
N ILE A 57 -12.86 -7.16 -12.51
CA ILE A 57 -11.64 -7.74 -13.07
C ILE A 57 -10.56 -7.67 -12.00
N PHE A 58 -9.94 -8.80 -11.68
CA PHE A 58 -8.88 -8.93 -10.70
C PHE A 58 -7.60 -9.48 -11.35
N THR A 59 -6.49 -8.77 -11.20
CA THR A 59 -5.21 -9.11 -11.88
C THR A 59 -4.05 -9.06 -10.90
N GLU A 60 -3.13 -10.03 -10.96
CA GLU A 60 -1.91 -10.06 -10.14
C GLU A 60 -0.93 -8.93 -10.51
N GLU A 61 -0.86 -8.58 -11.80
CA GLU A 61 0.20 -7.73 -12.35
C GLU A 61 -0.06 -6.22 -12.17
N CYS A 62 -1.27 -5.80 -11.79
CA CYS A 62 -1.61 -4.41 -11.51
C CYS A 62 -1.46 -4.07 -10.03
N THR A 63 -0.24 -3.78 -9.57
CA THR A 63 0.06 -3.52 -8.15
C THR A 63 -0.48 -2.17 -7.59
N GLY A 64 -1.21 -1.35 -8.36
CA GLY A 64 -1.75 -0.05 -7.91
C GLY A 64 -3.25 -0.10 -7.63
N ARG A 65 -4.00 -0.66 -8.59
CA ARG A 65 -5.43 -0.98 -8.51
C ARG A 65 -5.63 -2.39 -9.11
N PRO A 66 -5.50 -3.46 -8.31
CA PRO A 66 -5.62 -4.82 -8.84
C PRO A 66 -7.06 -5.14 -9.28
N ARG A 67 -8.01 -4.26 -8.96
CA ARG A 67 -9.44 -4.37 -9.27
C ARG A 67 -9.85 -3.28 -10.26
N LYS A 68 -10.43 -3.68 -11.38
CA LYS A 68 -11.19 -2.79 -12.28
C LYS A 68 -12.66 -3.20 -12.17
N LYS A 69 -13.56 -2.24 -11.97
CA LYS A 69 -14.94 -2.52 -11.56
C LYS A 69 -15.92 -1.69 -12.37
N ALA A 70 -17.10 -2.25 -12.63
CA ALA A 70 -18.21 -1.58 -13.33
C ALA A 70 -19.54 -2.11 -12.79
N GLY A 71 -20.57 -1.26 -12.72
CA GLY A 71 -21.92 -1.64 -12.26
C GLY A 71 -22.33 -1.04 -10.91
N GLU A 72 -23.18 -1.75 -10.17
CA GLU A 72 -23.84 -1.23 -8.97
C GLU A 72 -22.86 -0.84 -7.84
N GLU A 73 -22.96 0.42 -7.37
CA GLU A 73 -22.07 1.01 -6.34
C GLU A 73 -22.06 0.21 -5.03
N GLU A 74 -23.20 -0.34 -4.62
CA GLU A 74 -23.33 -1.15 -3.40
C GLU A 74 -22.44 -2.41 -3.44
N ILE A 75 -22.17 -2.93 -4.64
CA ILE A 75 -21.33 -4.10 -4.85
C ILE A 75 -19.89 -3.64 -4.99
N ILE A 76 -19.60 -2.77 -5.97
CA ILE A 76 -18.21 -2.44 -6.34
C ILE A 76 -17.45 -1.72 -5.22
N SER A 77 -18.12 -0.97 -4.34
CA SER A 77 -17.49 -0.32 -3.18
C SER A 77 -17.07 -1.30 -2.09
N ARG A 78 -17.75 -2.46 -2.00
CA ARG A 78 -17.61 -3.43 -0.90
C ARG A 78 -16.81 -4.69 -1.26
N VAL A 79 -16.70 -5.05 -2.54
CA VAL A 79 -15.90 -6.23 -2.95
C VAL A 79 -14.47 -6.09 -2.47
N SER A 80 -14.00 -7.03 -1.65
CA SER A 80 -12.66 -7.05 -1.06
C SER A 80 -11.66 -7.84 -1.92
N ILE A 81 -10.36 -7.66 -1.66
CA ILE A 81 -9.31 -8.44 -2.34
C ILE A 81 -9.32 -9.88 -1.81
N ALA A 82 -9.52 -10.08 -0.51
CA ALA A 82 -9.56 -11.41 0.11
C ALA A 82 -10.68 -12.28 -0.46
N GLU A 83 -11.87 -11.72 -0.71
CA GLU A 83 -12.98 -12.41 -1.38
C GLU A 83 -12.59 -12.88 -2.79
N LEU A 84 -11.92 -12.01 -3.57
CA LEU A 84 -11.49 -12.31 -4.94
C LEU A 84 -10.34 -13.34 -4.98
N ASP A 85 -9.42 -13.29 -4.03
CA ASP A 85 -8.34 -14.27 -3.89
C ASP A 85 -8.87 -15.65 -3.50
N ALA A 86 -9.86 -15.71 -2.61
CA ALA A 86 -10.52 -16.95 -2.23
C ALA A 86 -11.24 -17.59 -3.45
N LEU A 87 -12.01 -16.79 -4.19
CA LEU A 87 -12.70 -17.25 -5.40
C LEU A 87 -11.72 -17.73 -6.48
N ARG A 88 -10.62 -16.99 -6.69
CA ARG A 88 -9.57 -17.37 -7.63
C ARG A 88 -8.85 -18.66 -7.24
N SER A 89 -8.60 -18.87 -5.96
CA SER A 89 -7.94 -20.09 -5.47
C SER A 89 -8.83 -21.32 -5.69
N ALA A 90 -10.14 -21.17 -5.52
CA ALA A 90 -11.12 -22.22 -5.82
C ALA A 90 -11.19 -22.58 -7.32
N LEU A 91 -10.87 -21.63 -8.21
CA LEU A 91 -10.86 -21.79 -9.67
C LEU A 91 -9.57 -22.39 -10.24
N SER A 92 -8.54 -22.66 -9.44
CA SER A 92 -7.23 -23.06 -9.98
C SER A 92 -7.25 -24.38 -10.79
N ASP A 93 -8.30 -25.20 -10.62
CA ASP A 93 -8.51 -26.45 -11.37
C ASP A 93 -9.58 -26.34 -12.50
N GLU A 94 -10.34 -25.23 -12.59
CA GLU A 94 -11.44 -25.03 -13.55
C GLU A 94 -11.35 -23.66 -14.26
N GLU A 95 -11.49 -23.60 -15.59
CA GLU A 95 -11.40 -22.33 -16.34
C GLU A 95 -12.58 -21.37 -16.07
N SER A 96 -13.69 -21.89 -15.54
CA SER A 96 -14.90 -21.15 -15.24
C SER A 96 -15.66 -21.74 -14.05
N PHE A 97 -16.22 -20.89 -13.19
CA PHE A 97 -17.08 -21.29 -12.08
C PHE A 97 -18.42 -20.55 -12.16
N PHE A 98 -19.52 -21.28 -11.99
CA PHE A 98 -20.85 -20.72 -11.84
C PHE A 98 -21.48 -21.25 -10.55
N GLY A 99 -21.76 -20.38 -9.60
CA GLY A 99 -22.29 -20.79 -8.31
C GLY A 99 -22.41 -19.64 -7.31
N GLU A 100 -22.73 -19.97 -6.06
CA GLU A 100 -22.77 -18.99 -4.98
C GLU A 100 -21.35 -18.76 -4.43
N ALA A 101 -20.96 -17.49 -4.27
CA ALA A 101 -19.73 -17.10 -3.61
C ALA A 101 -19.95 -15.91 -2.68
N GLU A 102 -19.12 -15.80 -1.63
CA GLU A 102 -19.12 -14.64 -0.74
C GLU A 102 -18.49 -13.44 -1.44
N LEU A 103 -19.31 -12.42 -1.75
CA LEU A 103 -18.86 -11.24 -2.48
C LEU A 103 -19.58 -9.99 -1.97
N ALA A 104 -18.81 -8.95 -1.65
CA ALA A 104 -19.31 -7.73 -1.03
C ALA A 104 -20.05 -8.02 0.30
N GLY A 105 -19.48 -8.92 1.12
CA GLY A 105 -19.94 -9.26 2.46
C GLY A 105 -21.21 -10.09 2.56
N ARG A 106 -21.67 -10.72 1.47
CA ARG A 106 -22.81 -11.66 1.48
C ARG A 106 -22.66 -12.73 0.38
N PRO A 107 -23.26 -13.92 0.54
CA PRO A 107 -23.35 -14.90 -0.55
C PRO A 107 -24.18 -14.34 -1.71
N ARG A 108 -23.67 -14.49 -2.93
CA ARG A 108 -24.33 -14.10 -4.18
C ARG A 108 -24.02 -15.08 -5.32
N PRO A 109 -24.91 -15.20 -6.31
CA PRO A 109 -24.62 -15.93 -7.53
C PRO A 109 -23.55 -15.19 -8.34
N VAL A 110 -22.49 -15.90 -8.70
CA VAL A 110 -21.37 -15.38 -9.48
C VAL A 110 -21.07 -16.29 -10.67
N LEU A 111 -20.66 -15.66 -11.77
CA LEU A 111 -19.94 -16.30 -12.85
C LEU A 111 -18.52 -15.78 -12.83
N ALA A 112 -17.55 -16.68 -12.66
CA ALA A 112 -16.15 -16.36 -12.57
C ALA A 112 -15.36 -17.06 -13.68
N LEU A 113 -14.49 -16.33 -14.37
CA LEU A 113 -13.68 -16.83 -15.50
C LEU A 113 -12.22 -16.48 -15.26
N ILE A 114 -11.32 -17.48 -15.35
CA ILE A 114 -9.88 -17.25 -15.22
C ILE A 114 -9.24 -17.26 -16.61
N HIS A 115 -8.38 -16.27 -16.88
CA HIS A 115 -7.54 -16.28 -18.07
C HIS A 115 -6.27 -17.05 -17.79
N THR A 116 -6.07 -18.19 -18.45
CA THR A 116 -4.99 -19.14 -18.14
C THR A 116 -3.59 -18.53 -18.26
N SER A 117 -3.35 -17.65 -19.22
CA SER A 117 -2.00 -17.10 -19.48
C SER A 117 -1.60 -15.99 -18.50
N SER A 118 -2.52 -15.11 -18.11
CA SER A 118 -2.23 -13.97 -17.22
C SER A 118 -2.77 -14.15 -15.79
N ARG A 119 -3.43 -15.28 -15.51
CA ARG A 119 -4.19 -15.56 -14.28
C ARG A 119 -5.16 -14.46 -13.85
N ALA A 120 -5.55 -13.61 -14.78
CA ALA A 120 -6.56 -12.59 -14.56
C ALA A 120 -7.90 -13.29 -14.26
N LEU A 121 -8.66 -12.77 -13.31
CA LEU A 121 -9.97 -13.26 -12.93
C LEU A 121 -11.03 -12.22 -13.33
N LEU A 122 -12.05 -12.65 -14.06
CA LEU A 122 -13.29 -11.90 -14.27
C LEU A 122 -14.37 -12.47 -13.35
N VAL A 123 -15.09 -11.60 -12.65
CA VAL A 123 -16.23 -11.95 -11.80
C VAL A 123 -17.43 -11.13 -12.23
N LEU A 124 -18.52 -11.81 -12.55
CA LEU A 124 -19.81 -11.23 -12.92
C LEU A 124 -20.83 -11.60 -11.85
N THR A 125 -21.49 -10.59 -11.26
CA THR A 125 -22.47 -10.82 -10.19
C THR A 125 -23.89 -10.86 -10.74
N ASP A 126 -24.70 -11.71 -10.12
CA ASP A 126 -26.11 -11.89 -10.46
C ASP A 126 -26.34 -12.18 -11.96
N PRO A 127 -25.55 -13.08 -12.57
CA PRO A 127 -25.59 -13.34 -14.01
C PRO A 127 -26.94 -13.92 -14.44
N ARG A 128 -27.61 -13.25 -15.38
CA ARG A 128 -28.89 -13.68 -15.97
C ARG A 128 -28.80 -13.69 -17.49
N SER A 129 -29.05 -14.84 -18.10
CA SER A 129 -29.10 -14.94 -19.57
C SER A 129 -30.24 -14.09 -20.12
N VAL A 130 -29.95 -13.28 -21.13
CA VAL A 130 -30.93 -12.40 -21.78
C VAL A 130 -31.82 -13.18 -22.75
N ASP A 131 -31.32 -14.28 -23.33
CA ASP A 131 -32.08 -15.20 -24.20
C ASP A 131 -31.73 -16.67 -23.89
N PRO A 132 -32.58 -17.40 -23.15
CA PRO A 132 -32.36 -18.79 -22.77
C PRO A 132 -32.28 -19.77 -23.96
N LYS A 133 -32.67 -19.36 -25.17
CA LYS A 133 -32.70 -20.21 -26.37
C LYS A 133 -31.45 -20.08 -27.23
N ARG A 134 -30.54 -19.14 -26.93
CA ARG A 134 -29.27 -18.95 -27.64
C ARG A 134 -28.11 -19.45 -26.78
N GLU A 135 -27.65 -20.66 -27.05
CA GLU A 135 -26.44 -21.26 -26.43
C GLU A 135 -25.16 -20.42 -26.65
N VAL A 136 -25.15 -19.54 -27.68
CA VAL A 136 -24.00 -18.74 -28.12
C VAL A 136 -23.55 -17.66 -27.11
N GLY A 137 -24.38 -17.32 -26.12
CA GLY A 137 -24.10 -16.21 -25.20
C GLY A 137 -22.83 -16.40 -24.36
N MET A 138 -22.57 -17.61 -23.87
CA MET A 138 -21.45 -17.88 -22.97
C MET A 138 -20.10 -17.86 -23.71
N ASP A 139 -20.05 -18.43 -24.92
CA ASP A 139 -18.85 -18.44 -25.76
C ASP A 139 -18.40 -17.02 -26.11
N VAL A 140 -19.37 -16.13 -26.38
CA VAL A 140 -19.09 -14.72 -26.67
C VAL A 140 -18.53 -14.00 -25.45
N VAL A 141 -19.09 -14.23 -24.25
CA VAL A 141 -18.58 -13.65 -22.99
C VAL A 141 -17.14 -14.12 -22.72
N SER A 142 -16.87 -15.42 -22.89
CA SER A 142 -15.52 -15.97 -22.73
C SER A 142 -14.53 -15.38 -23.75
N TYR A 143 -14.95 -15.20 -25.00
CA TYR A 143 -14.13 -14.59 -26.05
C TYR A 143 -13.80 -13.11 -25.76
N LEU A 144 -14.81 -12.32 -25.38
CA LEU A 144 -14.63 -10.92 -24.98
C LEU A 144 -13.71 -10.79 -23.76
N TRP A 145 -13.87 -11.69 -22.79
CA TRP A 145 -12.98 -11.77 -21.64
C TRP A 145 -11.53 -12.04 -22.03
N ARG A 146 -11.29 -13.03 -22.90
CA ARG A 146 -9.94 -13.34 -23.39
C ARG A 146 -9.27 -12.14 -24.06
N ILE A 147 -10.01 -11.39 -24.89
CA ILE A 147 -9.49 -10.16 -25.50
C ILE A 147 -9.13 -9.12 -24.44
N ALA A 148 -10.02 -8.87 -23.48
CA ALA A 148 -9.76 -7.90 -22.41
C ALA A 148 -8.55 -8.30 -21.55
N ALA A 149 -8.45 -9.58 -21.16
CA ALA A 149 -7.38 -10.11 -20.34
C ALA A 149 -6.02 -10.01 -21.04
N GLN A 150 -5.95 -10.38 -22.33
CA GLN A 150 -4.74 -10.27 -23.15
C GLN A 150 -4.30 -8.82 -23.28
N ARG A 151 -5.25 -7.90 -23.53
CA ARG A 151 -4.95 -6.48 -23.66
C ARG A 151 -4.44 -5.86 -22.35
N ILE A 152 -5.00 -6.26 -21.22
CA ILE A 152 -4.50 -5.83 -19.90
C ILE A 152 -3.07 -6.32 -19.73
N HIS A 153 -2.79 -7.58 -20.05
CA HIS A 153 -1.46 -8.15 -19.94
C HIS A 153 -0.43 -7.43 -20.84
N GLU A 154 -0.74 -7.21 -22.12
CA GLU A 154 0.11 -6.49 -23.06
C GLU A 154 0.38 -5.05 -22.61
N LYS A 155 -0.64 -4.31 -22.18
CA LYS A 155 -0.47 -2.94 -21.71
C LYS A 155 0.29 -2.84 -20.38
N VAL A 156 0.30 -3.89 -19.57
CA VAL A 156 1.11 -3.97 -18.35
C VAL A 156 2.56 -4.37 -18.69
N ALA A 157 2.76 -5.25 -19.66
CA ALA A 157 4.08 -5.62 -20.17
C ALA A 157 4.78 -4.46 -20.90
N ASP A 158 4.03 -3.64 -21.64
CA ASP A 158 4.50 -2.43 -22.32
C ASP A 158 4.57 -1.21 -21.39
N ALA A 159 4.13 -1.34 -20.13
CA ALA A 159 4.20 -0.23 -19.19
C ALA A 159 5.67 0.09 -18.87
N PRO A 160 6.09 1.37 -18.87
CA PRO A 160 7.46 1.73 -18.57
C PRO A 160 7.87 1.19 -17.18
N PRO A 161 9.17 0.88 -16.96
CA PRO A 161 9.67 0.34 -15.68
C PRO A 161 9.23 1.14 -14.44
N SER A 162 8.99 2.45 -14.59
CA SER A 162 8.47 3.35 -13.56
C SER A 162 7.08 2.97 -13.03
N PHE A 163 6.15 2.50 -13.89
CA PHE A 163 4.81 2.07 -13.46
C PHE A 163 4.89 0.84 -12.54
N LEU A 164 5.74 -0.12 -12.87
CA LEU A 164 5.96 -1.31 -12.02
C LEU A 164 6.68 -0.95 -10.71
N LEU A 165 7.54 0.07 -10.71
CA LEU A 165 8.23 0.56 -9.51
C LEU A 165 7.29 1.34 -8.57
N GLU A 166 6.44 2.23 -9.08
CA GLU A 166 5.43 2.98 -8.31
C GLU A 166 4.35 2.07 -7.73
N SER A 167 3.91 1.10 -8.52
CA SER A 167 2.87 0.14 -8.17
C SER A 167 3.38 -0.86 -7.12
N ARG A 168 4.66 -1.27 -7.20
CA ARG A 168 5.37 -2.02 -6.14
C ARG A 168 5.66 -1.16 -4.90
N ALA A 169 6.04 0.12 -5.06
CA ALA A 169 6.29 1.03 -3.95
C ALA A 169 5.00 1.34 -3.17
N ALA A 170 3.89 1.63 -3.85
CA ALA A 170 2.58 1.84 -3.24
C ALA A 170 2.00 0.57 -2.59
N SER A 171 2.34 -0.62 -3.10
CA SER A 171 1.99 -1.88 -2.45
C SER A 171 2.88 -2.18 -1.23
N ALA A 172 4.18 -1.95 -1.33
CA ALA A 172 5.09 -2.06 -0.19
C ALA A 172 4.71 -1.08 0.93
N GLU A 173 4.36 0.16 0.58
CA GLU A 173 3.86 1.19 1.48
C GLU A 173 2.55 0.78 2.14
N ARG A 174 1.56 0.30 1.37
CA ARG A 174 0.29 -0.18 1.94
C ARG A 174 0.46 -1.38 2.85
N VAL A 175 1.30 -2.34 2.46
CA VAL A 175 1.62 -3.51 3.29
C VAL A 175 2.33 -3.06 4.57
N ARG A 176 3.26 -2.09 4.48
CA ARG A 176 3.95 -1.51 5.63
C ARG A 176 3.00 -0.77 6.57
N VAL A 177 2.20 0.17 6.06
CA VAL A 177 1.19 0.91 6.87
C VAL A 177 0.18 -0.04 7.49
N THR A 178 -0.26 -1.06 6.76
CA THR A 178 -1.16 -2.08 7.33
C THR A 178 -0.48 -2.84 8.45
N ALA A 179 0.77 -3.29 8.26
CA ALA A 179 1.55 -3.95 9.30
C ALA A 179 1.78 -3.04 10.53
N GLU A 180 2.11 -1.77 10.33
CA GLU A 180 2.28 -0.77 11.40
C GLU A 180 0.99 -0.53 12.18
N LEU A 181 -0.15 -0.42 11.49
CA LEU A 181 -1.46 -0.29 12.13
C LEU A 181 -1.84 -1.57 12.90
N THR A 182 -1.56 -2.73 12.33
CA THR A 182 -1.76 -4.03 12.99
C THR A 182 -0.90 -4.15 14.25
N ASP A 183 0.38 -3.78 14.18
CA ASP A 183 1.31 -3.77 15.33
C ASP A 183 0.84 -2.82 16.43
N LEU A 184 0.42 -1.60 16.04
CA LEU A 184 -0.10 -0.60 16.97
C LEU A 184 -1.36 -1.11 17.68
N HIS A 185 -2.28 -1.73 16.94
CA HIS A 185 -3.48 -2.34 17.51
C HIS A 185 -3.15 -3.52 18.43
N SER A 186 -2.25 -4.43 18.01
CA SER A 186 -1.83 -5.58 18.83
C SER A 186 -1.24 -5.12 20.15
N THR A 187 -0.32 -4.15 20.11
CA THR A 187 0.30 -3.59 21.32
C THR A 187 -0.74 -2.95 22.23
N THR A 188 -1.68 -2.20 21.66
CA THR A 188 -2.76 -1.56 22.44
C THR A 188 -3.58 -2.63 23.15
N LEU A 189 -4.00 -3.68 22.45
CA LEU A 189 -4.79 -4.77 23.01
C LEU A 189 -4.01 -5.55 24.08
N GLU A 190 -2.72 -5.81 23.87
CA GLU A 190 -1.84 -6.45 24.86
C GLU A 190 -1.71 -5.58 26.12
N THR A 191 -1.55 -4.27 25.98
CA THR A 191 -1.49 -3.34 27.11
C THR A 191 -2.80 -3.30 27.89
N LEU A 192 -3.95 -3.32 27.20
CA LEU A 192 -5.26 -3.41 27.83
C LEU A 192 -5.44 -4.75 28.57
N LEU A 193 -5.02 -5.86 27.96
CA LEU A 193 -5.06 -7.19 28.59
C LEU A 193 -4.15 -7.28 29.81
N ALA A 194 -2.95 -6.70 29.75
CA ALA A 194 -2.04 -6.64 30.88
C ALA A 194 -2.66 -5.86 32.06
N ALA A 195 -3.31 -4.72 31.80
CA ALA A 195 -4.02 -3.96 32.83
C ALA A 195 -5.20 -4.75 33.42
N LEU A 196 -5.95 -5.50 32.60
CA LEU A 196 -7.07 -6.33 33.06
C LEU A 196 -6.65 -7.59 33.82
N ARG A 197 -5.47 -8.14 33.52
CA ARG A 197 -4.94 -9.37 34.14
C ARG A 197 -4.05 -9.09 35.35
N SER A 198 -3.72 -7.83 35.62
CA SER A 198 -2.84 -7.48 36.72
C SER A 198 -3.46 -7.82 38.08
N SER A 199 -2.78 -8.65 38.86
CA SER A 199 -3.17 -8.96 40.24
C SER A 199 -2.90 -7.81 41.22
N SER A 200 -2.26 -6.73 40.77
CA SER A 200 -1.95 -5.54 41.59
C SER A 200 -3.03 -4.46 41.52
N LEU A 201 -4.02 -4.59 40.63
CA LEU A 201 -5.11 -3.64 40.46
C LEU A 201 -6.42 -4.24 40.96
N ASP A 202 -7.23 -3.43 41.65
CA ASP A 202 -8.63 -3.78 41.89
C ASP A 202 -9.48 -3.53 40.63
N ASP A 203 -10.68 -4.11 40.59
CA ASP A 203 -11.58 -4.03 39.43
C ASP A 203 -11.90 -2.58 39.01
N ALA A 204 -11.96 -1.65 39.96
CA ALA A 204 -12.27 -0.26 39.69
C ALA A 204 -11.08 0.47 39.04
N ALA A 205 -9.87 0.23 39.55
CA ALA A 205 -8.63 0.77 39.03
C ALA A 205 -8.28 0.17 37.66
N ALA A 206 -8.49 -1.13 37.47
CA ALA A 206 -8.32 -1.80 36.18
C ALA A 206 -9.26 -1.21 35.12
N ARG A 207 -10.55 -1.03 35.45
CA ARG A 207 -11.54 -0.44 34.54
C ARG A 207 -11.20 1.01 34.16
N SER A 208 -10.79 1.82 35.14
CA SER A 208 -10.38 3.21 34.91
C SER A 208 -9.16 3.28 33.98
N THR A 209 -8.16 2.44 34.24
CA THR A 209 -6.93 2.33 33.45
C THR A 209 -7.20 1.94 32.00
N VAL A 210 -8.01 0.90 31.79
CA VAL A 210 -8.42 0.42 30.46
C VAL A 210 -9.18 1.51 29.72
N THR A 211 -10.05 2.25 30.41
CA THR A 211 -10.82 3.35 29.80
C THR A 211 -9.90 4.47 29.32
N ASP A 212 -8.92 4.89 30.13
CA ASP A 212 -7.94 5.92 29.75
C ASP A 212 -7.04 5.49 28.58
N LEU A 213 -6.53 4.25 28.63
CA LEU A 213 -5.73 3.66 27.54
C LEU A 213 -6.52 3.57 26.23
N THR A 214 -7.77 3.13 26.30
CA THR A 214 -8.66 3.03 25.13
C THR A 214 -8.97 4.41 24.57
N ALA A 215 -9.24 5.41 25.42
CA ALA A 215 -9.49 6.78 24.99
C ALA A 215 -8.28 7.38 24.26
N LYS A 216 -7.06 7.17 24.78
CA LYS A 216 -5.81 7.60 24.14
C LYS A 216 -5.58 6.91 22.80
N ALA A 217 -5.82 5.60 22.73
CA ALA A 217 -5.71 4.84 21.48
C ALA A 217 -6.69 5.36 20.42
N LEU A 218 -7.94 5.64 20.79
CA LEU A 218 -8.95 6.21 19.89
C LEU A 218 -8.58 7.60 19.37
N ILE A 219 -7.98 8.45 20.21
CA ILE A 219 -7.45 9.75 19.80
C ILE A 219 -6.25 9.57 18.83
N GLY A 220 -5.36 8.63 19.12
CA GLY A 220 -4.25 8.26 18.24
C GLY A 220 -4.70 7.77 16.85
N ILE A 221 -5.75 6.96 16.80
CA ILE A 221 -6.35 6.46 15.55
C ILE A 221 -7.02 7.60 14.77
N ARG A 222 -7.68 8.54 15.44
CA ARG A 222 -8.29 9.70 14.77
C ARG A 222 -7.29 10.71 14.23
N THR A 223 -6.08 10.74 14.78
CA THR A 223 -4.98 11.62 14.35
C THR A 223 -4.02 10.97 13.36
N LEU A 224 -4.21 9.68 13.03
CA LEU A 224 -3.39 8.95 12.06
C LEU A 224 -3.50 9.51 10.63
N SER A 225 -4.62 10.15 10.28
CA SER A 225 -4.76 10.88 9.00
C SER A 225 -3.74 12.02 8.87
N ASP A 226 -3.40 12.68 9.98
CA ASP A 226 -2.47 13.83 10.01
C ASP A 226 -1.01 13.39 10.04
N ARG A 227 -0.72 12.16 10.50
CA ARG A 227 0.64 11.59 10.63
C ARG A 227 1.25 11.06 9.34
N THR A 228 0.49 10.93 8.27
CA THR A 228 1.03 10.65 6.92
C THR A 228 2.01 11.74 6.45
N THR A 229 2.06 12.87 7.16
CA THR A 229 2.94 14.04 6.90
C THR A 229 4.25 14.00 7.70
N ASP A 230 4.42 13.11 8.68
CA ASP A 230 5.55 13.11 9.63
C ASP A 230 6.75 12.24 9.18
N LEU A 231 7.02 12.18 7.88
CA LEU A 231 8.24 11.57 7.29
C LEU A 231 9.46 12.52 7.36
N ILE A 232 9.52 13.37 8.38
CA ILE A 232 10.63 14.31 8.62
C ILE A 232 11.67 13.59 9.49
N GLU A 233 12.95 13.72 9.16
CA GLU A 233 14.04 13.29 10.02
C GLU A 233 13.91 13.96 11.40
N GLN A 234 13.79 13.16 12.46
CA GLN A 234 13.61 13.67 13.82
C GLN A 234 14.90 13.49 14.62
N PRO A 235 15.33 14.49 15.42
CA PRO A 235 16.44 14.30 16.34
C PRO A 235 16.22 13.06 17.21
N VAL A 236 17.26 12.21 17.35
CA VAL A 236 17.19 10.95 18.10
C VAL A 236 16.66 11.14 19.52
N ALA A 237 17.03 12.25 20.17
CA ALA A 237 16.54 12.63 21.50
C ALA A 237 15.02 12.85 21.53
N THR A 238 14.44 13.49 20.52
CA THR A 238 12.99 13.73 20.42
C THR A 238 12.24 12.41 20.24
N THR A 239 12.78 11.49 19.43
CA THR A 239 12.21 10.15 19.27
C THR A 239 12.31 9.34 20.57
N PHE A 240 13.42 9.47 21.30
CA PHE A 240 13.64 8.81 22.59
C PHE A 240 12.68 9.32 23.68
N GLU A 241 12.41 10.63 23.74
CA GLU A 241 11.40 11.17 24.65
C GLU A 241 9.99 10.66 24.34
N ARG A 242 9.64 10.53 23.04
CA ARG A 242 8.38 9.89 22.62
C ARG A 242 8.31 8.43 23.07
N LEU A 243 9.40 7.68 22.98
CA LEU A 243 9.48 6.32 23.52
C LEU A 243 9.20 6.29 25.03
N ARG A 244 9.78 7.24 25.78
CA ARG A 244 9.59 7.33 27.22
C ARG A 244 8.13 7.52 27.60
N GLU A 245 7.42 8.40 26.89
CA GLU A 245 5.98 8.59 27.07
C GLU A 245 5.17 7.36 26.64
N ASP A 246 5.56 6.68 25.55
CA ASP A 246 4.90 5.45 25.08
C ASP A 246 5.00 4.30 26.11
N LEU A 247 6.11 4.23 26.87
CA LEU A 247 6.35 3.18 27.88
C LEU A 247 5.79 3.54 29.26
N ARG A 248 5.49 4.80 29.52
CA ARG A 248 4.99 5.29 30.81
C ARG A 248 3.78 4.50 31.35
N PRO A 249 2.79 4.10 30.54
CA PRO A 249 1.72 3.24 31.03
C PRO A 249 2.24 1.87 31.52
N LEU A 250 3.13 1.22 30.78
CA LEU A 250 3.68 -0.09 31.14
C LEU A 250 4.44 -0.06 32.47
N THR A 251 5.21 1.00 32.72
CA THR A 251 5.94 1.20 33.99
C THR A 251 5.03 1.35 35.21
N ARG A 252 3.81 1.88 35.02
CA ARG A 252 2.88 2.14 36.13
C ARG A 252 2.14 0.88 36.58
N PHE A 253 1.93 -0.08 35.67
CA PHE A 253 1.08 -1.25 35.93
C PHE A 253 1.86 -2.52 36.25
N SER A 254 3.10 -2.64 35.74
CA SER A 254 3.94 -3.83 35.94
C SER A 254 4.73 -3.83 37.25
N GLY A 255 4.87 -2.69 37.93
CA GLY A 255 5.73 -2.56 39.12
C GLY A 255 7.24 -2.62 38.81
N ILE A 256 7.62 -2.68 37.53
CA ILE A 256 9.00 -2.78 37.07
C ILE A 256 9.62 -1.39 36.94
N LYS A 257 10.86 -1.25 37.43
CA LYS A 257 11.63 -0.01 37.29
C LYS A 257 12.29 0.05 35.92
N VAL A 258 11.87 1.00 35.08
CA VAL A 258 12.52 1.24 33.78
C VAL A 258 13.55 2.35 33.89
N GLU A 259 14.79 2.05 33.54
CA GLU A 259 15.93 2.98 33.54
C GLU A 259 16.28 3.36 32.09
N PHE A 260 16.32 4.66 31.80
CA PHE A 260 16.59 5.20 30.47
C PHE A 260 18.01 5.76 30.41
N VAL A 261 18.78 5.36 29.41
CA VAL A 261 20.08 5.95 29.06
C VAL A 261 19.90 6.69 27.74
N GLU A 262 19.90 8.02 27.84
CA GLU A 262 19.64 8.91 26.71
C GLU A 262 20.74 8.82 25.64
N PRO A 263 20.37 8.93 24.35
CA PRO A 263 21.33 9.04 23.26
C PRO A 263 22.06 10.39 23.30
N PRO A 264 23.25 10.51 22.69
CA PRO A 264 23.98 11.78 22.62
C PRO A 264 23.14 12.87 21.94
N LEU A 265 23.14 14.08 22.52
CA LEU A 265 22.38 15.24 22.02
C LEU A 265 22.75 15.64 20.57
N ASN A 266 23.96 15.27 20.14
CA ASN A 266 24.48 15.54 18.80
C ASN A 266 24.29 14.35 17.84
N GLY A 267 23.55 13.31 18.24
CA GLY A 267 23.28 12.15 17.40
C GLY A 267 22.54 12.56 16.13
N ARG A 268 22.83 11.86 15.03
CA ARG A 268 22.17 12.07 13.74
C ARG A 268 20.65 11.96 13.88
N ALA A 269 19.92 12.77 13.14
CA ALA A 269 18.47 12.68 13.07
C ALA A 269 18.05 11.33 12.46
N LEU A 270 17.05 10.71 13.05
CA LEU A 270 16.53 9.43 12.60
C LEU A 270 15.53 9.63 11.46
N PRO A 271 15.63 8.87 10.35
CA PRO A 271 14.53 8.76 9.40
C PRO A 271 13.24 8.35 10.09
N GLY A 272 12.10 8.87 9.65
CA GLY A 272 10.80 8.63 10.29
C GLY A 272 10.44 7.15 10.44
N GLU A 273 10.79 6.33 9.44
CA GLU A 273 10.59 4.88 9.45
C GLU A 273 11.46 4.17 10.50
N VAL A 274 12.75 4.53 10.59
CA VAL A 274 13.66 4.01 11.61
C VAL A 274 13.22 4.45 13.01
N ALA A 275 12.81 5.71 13.17
CA ALA A 275 12.30 6.25 14.43
C ALA A 275 11.04 5.53 14.92
N HIS A 276 10.11 5.22 14.01
CA HIS A 276 8.90 4.47 14.34
C HIS A 276 9.23 3.01 14.71
N ALA A 277 10.06 2.37 13.89
CA ALA A 277 10.46 0.99 14.10
C ALA A 277 11.26 0.82 15.40
N ALA A 278 12.17 1.73 15.71
CA ALA A 278 12.92 1.71 16.96
C ALA A 278 11.99 1.71 18.19
N ARG A 279 10.99 2.61 18.21
CA ARG A 279 10.06 2.71 19.35
C ARG A 279 9.24 1.45 19.58
N ALA A 280 8.66 0.91 18.52
CA ALA A 280 7.84 -0.28 18.66
C ALA A 280 8.67 -1.57 18.86
N ILE A 281 9.95 -1.60 18.44
CA ILE A 281 10.87 -2.69 18.78
C ILE A 281 11.11 -2.69 20.29
N VAL A 282 11.52 -1.55 20.85
CA VAL A 282 11.78 -1.43 22.30
C VAL A 282 10.53 -1.76 23.11
N ARG A 283 9.36 -1.27 22.71
CA ARG A 283 8.11 -1.57 23.40
C ARG A 283 7.78 -3.06 23.41
N GLY A 284 7.94 -3.74 22.28
CA GLY A 284 7.73 -5.19 22.20
C GLY A 284 8.74 -5.96 23.06
N LEU A 285 10.01 -5.53 23.10
CA LEU A 285 11.03 -6.13 23.97
C LEU A 285 10.67 -5.95 25.44
N VAL A 286 10.29 -4.74 25.86
CA VAL A 286 9.88 -4.45 27.24
C VAL A 286 8.67 -5.30 27.63
N LEU A 287 7.67 -5.45 26.76
CA LEU A 287 6.51 -6.31 27.01
C LEU A 287 6.92 -7.78 27.19
N ALA A 288 7.75 -8.31 26.29
CA ALA A 288 8.25 -9.68 26.39
C ALA A 288 9.08 -9.90 27.66
N MET A 289 9.80 -8.89 28.13
CA MET A 289 10.56 -8.94 29.39
C MET A 289 9.66 -8.86 30.63
N VAL A 290 8.63 -8.00 30.61
CA VAL A 290 7.66 -7.85 31.70
C VAL A 290 6.85 -9.14 31.93
N GLU A 291 6.64 -9.94 30.89
CA GLU A 291 5.96 -11.24 31.00
C GLU A 291 6.83 -12.33 31.68
N GLN A 292 8.15 -12.11 31.82
CA GLN A 292 9.02 -13.06 32.51
C GLN A 292 8.84 -12.98 34.04
N PRO A 293 8.92 -14.12 34.76
CA PRO A 293 8.96 -14.13 36.21
C PRO A 293 10.25 -13.47 36.72
N ASP A 294 10.16 -12.84 37.89
CA ASP A 294 11.27 -12.27 38.64
C ASP A 294 12.01 -11.09 37.98
N VAL A 295 11.44 -10.47 36.94
CA VAL A 295 11.95 -9.19 36.40
C VAL A 295 11.50 -8.04 37.29
N SER A 296 12.47 -7.26 37.79
CA SER A 296 12.23 -6.09 38.65
C SER A 296 12.70 -4.79 37.99
N ARG A 297 13.63 -4.87 37.03
CA ARG A 297 14.26 -3.75 36.37
C ARG A 297 14.51 -4.03 34.89
N VAL A 298 14.22 -3.03 34.06
CA VAL A 298 14.59 -3.03 32.63
C VAL A 298 15.37 -1.76 32.32
N ARG A 299 16.53 -1.89 31.69
CA ARG A 299 17.37 -0.78 31.24
C ARG A 299 17.25 -0.65 29.73
N ILE A 300 17.01 0.56 29.25
CA ILE A 300 16.88 0.90 27.83
C ILE A 300 17.95 1.94 27.50
N HIS A 301 18.78 1.66 26.52
CA HIS A 301 19.84 2.53 26.05
C HIS A 301 19.76 2.69 24.54
N TRP A 302 19.72 3.93 24.07
CA TRP A 302 19.89 4.26 22.66
C TRP A 302 21.23 4.96 22.46
N ASP A 303 21.90 4.63 21.37
CA ASP A 303 23.08 5.33 20.89
C ASP A 303 23.01 5.48 19.37
N CYS A 304 23.77 6.42 18.82
CA CYS A 304 23.79 6.71 17.39
C CYS A 304 25.24 6.97 16.97
N ASP A 305 25.81 6.03 16.22
CA ASP A 305 27.21 6.11 15.75
C ASP A 305 27.37 6.96 14.47
N GLY A 306 26.27 7.47 13.93
CA GLY A 306 26.18 8.27 12.71
C GLY A 306 25.68 7.50 11.49
N GLU A 307 25.87 6.18 11.45
CA GLU A 307 25.39 5.29 10.38
C GLU A 307 24.25 4.40 10.85
N ASN A 308 24.22 4.05 12.14
CA ASN A 308 23.28 3.14 12.75
C ASN A 308 22.68 3.74 14.03
N LEU A 309 21.41 3.43 14.25
CA LEU A 309 20.79 3.49 15.56
C LEU A 309 21.08 2.19 16.30
N LEU A 310 21.75 2.31 17.43
CA LEU A 310 22.08 1.23 18.33
C LEU A 310 21.09 1.25 19.50
N ILE A 311 20.40 0.13 19.72
CA ILE A 311 19.43 -0.02 20.79
C ILE A 311 19.86 -1.19 21.65
N ASN A 312 19.98 -0.96 22.95
CA ASN A 312 20.21 -2.00 23.93
C ASN A 312 19.06 -2.01 24.95
N VAL A 313 18.47 -3.18 25.16
CA VAL A 313 17.43 -3.39 26.17
C VAL A 313 17.84 -4.58 27.04
N ARG A 314 17.93 -4.37 28.35
CA ARG A 314 18.41 -5.36 29.30
C ARG A 314 17.47 -5.53 30.48
N ASP A 315 17.16 -6.76 30.86
CA ASP A 315 16.41 -7.07 32.09
C ASP A 315 17.31 -7.66 33.20
N ASP A 316 16.76 -7.80 34.40
CA ASP A 316 17.39 -8.43 35.56
C ASP A 316 16.74 -9.77 35.97
N GLY A 317 15.98 -10.40 35.06
CA GLY A 317 15.23 -11.61 35.34
C GLY A 317 16.08 -12.88 35.40
N GLY A 318 15.41 -14.03 35.47
CA GLY A 318 16.07 -15.34 35.53
C GLY A 318 16.82 -15.75 34.26
N GLY A 319 16.69 -14.99 33.16
CA GLY A 319 17.23 -15.35 31.84
C GLY A 319 16.36 -16.39 31.13
N ALA A 320 15.04 -16.16 31.11
CA ALA A 320 14.07 -17.07 30.49
C ALA A 320 13.58 -16.59 29.11
N LEU A 321 14.11 -15.46 28.61
CA LEU A 321 13.71 -14.88 27.33
C LEU A 321 14.11 -15.83 26.17
N ALA A 322 13.15 -16.61 25.71
CA ALA A 322 13.38 -17.56 24.63
C ALA A 322 13.44 -16.85 23.28
N ALA A 323 14.56 -17.01 22.56
CA ALA A 323 14.80 -16.38 21.26
C ALA A 323 13.79 -16.83 20.19
N ASP A 324 13.18 -18.00 20.36
CA ASP A 324 12.17 -18.60 19.49
C ASP A 324 10.72 -18.23 19.87
N SER A 325 10.53 -17.41 20.91
CA SER A 325 9.18 -16.98 21.29
C SER A 325 8.50 -16.20 20.15
N PRO A 326 7.17 -16.33 19.98
CA PRO A 326 6.45 -15.70 18.88
C PRO A 326 6.51 -14.17 18.91
N ASN A 327 6.67 -13.58 20.10
CA ASN A 327 6.88 -12.14 20.27
C ASN A 327 8.26 -11.71 19.73
N ILE A 328 9.32 -12.40 20.12
CA ILE A 328 10.68 -12.12 19.63
C ILE A 328 10.80 -12.36 18.12
N SER A 329 10.21 -13.45 17.61
CA SER A 329 10.19 -13.76 16.17
C SER A 329 9.46 -12.70 15.32
N ARG A 330 8.49 -11.97 15.89
CA ARG A 330 7.86 -10.82 15.22
C ARG A 330 8.79 -9.61 15.19
N LEU A 331 9.49 -9.35 16.28
CA LEU A 331 10.43 -8.24 16.39
C LEU A 331 11.64 -8.43 15.46
N ASP A 332 12.19 -9.64 15.40
CA ASP A 332 13.31 -9.99 14.52
C ASP A 332 12.97 -9.77 13.04
N ARG A 333 11.81 -10.26 12.57
CA ARG A 333 11.33 -9.99 11.21
C ARG A 333 11.24 -8.51 10.89
N ARG A 334 10.89 -7.69 11.88
CA ARG A 334 10.76 -6.24 11.72
C ARG A 334 12.12 -5.55 11.64
N VAL A 335 13.08 -6.03 12.42
CA VAL A 335 14.48 -5.59 12.37
C VAL A 335 15.08 -5.94 10.99
N GLN A 336 14.85 -7.17 10.53
CA GLN A 336 15.30 -7.64 9.21
C GLN A 336 14.69 -6.86 8.04
N ALA A 337 13.42 -6.44 8.15
CA ALA A 337 12.76 -5.62 7.13
C ALA A 337 13.45 -4.25 6.92
N LEU A 338 14.20 -3.78 7.91
CA LEU A 338 15.01 -2.56 7.85
C LEU A 338 16.50 -2.84 7.62
N THR A 339 16.86 -4.06 7.18
CA THR A 339 18.27 -4.49 7.06
C THR A 339 19.04 -4.37 8.38
N GLY A 340 18.32 -4.38 9.50
CA GLY A 340 18.90 -4.35 10.83
C GLY A 340 19.25 -5.75 11.33
N HIS A 341 19.90 -5.78 12.50
CA HIS A 341 20.32 -7.00 13.17
C HIS A 341 19.85 -7.00 14.61
N LEU A 342 19.27 -8.12 15.07
CA LEU A 342 18.86 -8.35 16.44
C LEU A 342 19.68 -9.50 17.02
N GLN A 343 20.29 -9.28 18.18
CA GLN A 343 21.02 -10.28 18.95
C GLN A 343 20.48 -10.33 20.38
N ILE A 344 20.36 -11.53 20.93
CA ILE A 344 19.90 -11.77 22.30
C ILE A 344 20.96 -12.60 23.01
N ASP A 345 21.53 -12.05 24.09
CA ASP A 345 22.42 -12.75 24.99
C ASP A 345 21.70 -13.01 26.31
N VAL A 346 21.42 -14.29 26.60
CA VAL A 346 20.71 -14.69 27.83
C VAL A 346 21.69 -15.27 28.83
N MET A 347 21.79 -14.66 30.01
CA MET A 347 22.69 -15.10 31.06
C MET A 347 21.87 -15.65 32.25
N PRO A 348 21.98 -16.95 32.59
CA PRO A 348 21.23 -17.54 33.69
C PRO A 348 21.43 -16.77 35.01
N GLY A 349 20.34 -16.26 35.58
CA GLY A 349 20.35 -15.47 36.82
C GLY A 349 20.85 -14.03 36.70
N TRP A 350 21.14 -13.55 35.49
CA TRP A 350 21.63 -12.19 35.21
C TRP A 350 20.76 -11.43 34.16
N GLY A 351 19.64 -12.03 33.77
CA GLY A 351 18.69 -11.49 32.80
C GLY A 351 19.04 -11.76 31.33
N ALA A 352 18.25 -11.16 30.44
CA ALA A 352 18.52 -11.10 29.02
C ALA A 352 19.05 -9.71 28.61
N ASP A 353 20.02 -9.71 27.70
CA ASP A 353 20.62 -8.52 27.10
C ASP A 353 20.36 -8.53 25.59
N VAL A 354 19.56 -7.59 25.09
CA VAL A 354 19.12 -7.54 23.68
C VAL A 354 19.74 -6.35 22.99
N PHE A 355 20.45 -6.63 21.89
CA PHE A 355 21.08 -5.63 21.03
C PHE A 355 20.35 -5.57 19.70
N VAL A 356 19.98 -4.37 19.28
CA VAL A 356 19.36 -4.11 17.97
C VAL A 356 20.14 -3.01 17.27
N THR A 357 20.54 -3.28 16.02
CA THR A 357 21.22 -2.34 15.14
C THR A 357 20.31 -2.04 13.96
N LEU A 358 19.96 -0.77 13.75
CA LEU A 358 19.16 -0.33 12.60
C LEU A 358 19.97 0.67 11.76
N PRO A 359 20.19 0.42 10.46
CA PRO A 359 20.86 1.38 9.60
C PRO A 359 20.01 2.63 9.42
N LEU A 360 20.65 3.80 9.51
CA LEU A 360 20.04 5.11 9.25
C LEU A 360 19.99 5.39 7.75
N ASP A 361 20.98 4.92 7.01
CA ASP A 361 21.01 4.94 5.55
C ASP A 361 20.49 3.60 5.03
N LEU A 362 19.17 3.45 5.00
CA LEU A 362 18.56 2.38 4.24
C LEU A 362 19.02 2.51 2.78
N PRO A 363 19.45 1.43 2.11
CA PRO A 363 19.88 1.51 0.73
C PRO A 363 18.76 2.14 -0.09
N ALA A 364 18.99 3.36 -0.55
CA ALA A 364 18.08 4.05 -1.43
C ALA A 364 17.85 3.13 -2.62
N ARG A 365 16.60 2.73 -2.85
CA ARG A 365 16.18 2.25 -4.16
C ARG A 365 16.70 3.31 -5.15
N PRO A 366 17.47 2.93 -6.19
CA PRO A 366 18.37 3.85 -6.88
C PRO A 366 17.66 5.15 -7.20
N ALA A 367 18.08 6.22 -6.52
CA ALA A 367 17.65 7.57 -6.81
C ALA A 367 18.17 7.87 -8.22
N GLY A 368 17.27 7.98 -9.20
CA GLY A 368 17.60 8.67 -10.43
C GLY A 368 17.88 10.12 -10.06
N ASP A 369 19.06 10.61 -10.41
CA ASP A 369 19.46 11.97 -10.12
C ASP A 369 18.53 12.93 -10.86
N VAL A 370 17.77 13.76 -10.13
CA VAL A 370 16.98 14.88 -10.70
C VAL A 370 17.85 15.79 -11.59
N ALA A 371 19.18 15.78 -11.35
CA ALA A 371 20.18 16.43 -12.17
C ALA A 371 20.20 15.96 -13.65
N GLU A 372 19.76 14.73 -13.95
CA GLU A 372 19.72 14.21 -15.32
C GLU A 372 18.63 14.86 -16.19
N TRP A 373 17.60 15.47 -15.59
CA TRP A 373 16.47 16.05 -16.34
C TRP A 373 16.75 17.41 -16.97
N ASN A 374 17.91 18.01 -16.70
CA ASN A 374 18.36 19.28 -17.28
C ASN A 374 17.25 20.37 -17.26
N LEU A 375 16.56 20.47 -16.13
CA LEU A 375 15.49 21.44 -15.90
C LEU A 375 16.09 22.83 -15.70
N ALA A 376 15.46 23.85 -16.29
CA ALA A 376 15.80 25.22 -15.95
C ALA A 376 15.36 25.53 -14.51
N ALA A 377 16.04 26.46 -13.83
CA ALA A 377 15.73 26.83 -12.43
C ALA A 377 14.22 27.08 -12.21
N ARG A 378 13.58 27.76 -13.18
CA ARG A 378 12.15 28.05 -13.11
C ARG A 378 11.23 26.83 -13.32
N GLU A 379 11.66 25.85 -14.10
CA GLU A 379 10.92 24.60 -14.30
C GLU A 379 11.03 23.71 -13.06
N LEU A 380 12.18 23.73 -12.38
CA LEU A 380 12.38 23.04 -11.09
C LEU A 380 11.50 23.64 -9.98
N GLU A 381 11.46 24.96 -9.85
CA GLU A 381 10.57 25.65 -8.90
C GLU A 381 9.09 25.31 -9.17
N VAL A 382 8.68 25.29 -10.45
CA VAL A 382 7.33 24.89 -10.83
C VAL A 382 7.07 23.42 -10.48
N LEU A 383 8.02 22.51 -10.75
CA LEU A 383 7.91 21.09 -10.38
C LEU A 383 7.75 20.90 -8.88
N GLN A 384 8.53 21.60 -8.05
CA GLN A 384 8.42 21.57 -6.59
C GLN A 384 7.02 21.97 -6.12
N HIS A 385 6.47 23.07 -6.64
CA HIS A 385 5.10 23.46 -6.28
C HIS A 385 4.04 22.49 -6.81
N LEU A 386 4.26 21.86 -7.97
CA LEU A 386 3.36 20.82 -8.47
C LEU A 386 3.33 19.62 -7.52
N VAL A 387 4.50 19.20 -7.02
CA VAL A 387 4.68 18.10 -6.05
C VAL A 387 3.95 18.41 -4.74
N SER A 388 4.02 19.66 -4.26
CA SER A 388 3.25 20.12 -3.09
C SER A 388 1.72 20.24 -3.33
N GLY A 389 1.22 19.86 -4.51
CA GLY A 389 -0.21 19.86 -4.83
C GLY A 389 -0.78 21.22 -5.27
N GLU A 390 0.06 22.22 -5.51
CA GLU A 390 -0.41 23.60 -5.74
C GLU A 390 -1.03 23.80 -7.13
N ARG A 391 -2.18 24.48 -7.20
CA ARG A 391 -2.83 24.76 -8.49
C ARG A 391 -2.06 25.84 -9.23
N ASN A 392 -2.11 25.86 -10.57
CA ASN A 392 -1.34 26.81 -11.39
C ASN A 392 -1.57 28.28 -11.02
N ARG A 393 -2.78 28.62 -10.55
CA ARG A 393 -3.11 29.96 -10.04
C ARG A 393 -2.37 30.29 -8.74
N THR A 394 -2.21 29.33 -7.83
CA THR A 394 -1.43 29.51 -6.60
C THR A 394 0.06 29.61 -6.91
N ILE A 395 0.56 28.74 -7.80
CA ILE A 395 1.96 28.78 -8.29
C ILE A 395 2.28 30.14 -8.91
N ALA A 396 1.37 30.67 -9.73
CA ALA A 396 1.51 31.99 -10.35
C ALA A 396 1.69 33.10 -9.30
N SER A 397 0.87 33.08 -8.25
CA SER A 397 0.97 34.03 -7.12
C SER A 397 2.26 33.86 -6.33
N LEU A 398 2.65 32.62 -6.00
CA LEU A 398 3.86 32.31 -5.22
C LEU A 398 5.14 32.71 -5.95
N LEU A 399 5.15 32.52 -7.28
CA LEU A 399 6.31 32.78 -8.12
C LEU A 399 6.29 34.21 -8.72
N GLY A 400 5.24 35.01 -8.51
CA GLY A 400 5.12 36.36 -9.04
C GLY A 400 5.02 36.44 -10.58
N ILE A 401 4.38 35.44 -11.21
CA ILE A 401 4.22 35.34 -12.68
C ILE A 401 2.76 35.12 -13.07
N SER A 402 2.43 35.21 -14.36
CA SER A 402 1.07 34.94 -14.83
C SER A 402 0.75 33.44 -14.85
N GLU A 403 -0.53 33.07 -14.69
CA GLU A 403 -0.97 31.68 -14.81
C GLU A 403 -0.66 31.07 -16.19
N ASN A 404 -0.67 31.89 -17.25
CA ASN A 404 -0.27 31.47 -18.59
C ASN A 404 1.23 31.13 -18.66
N THR A 405 2.07 31.88 -17.94
CA THR A 405 3.50 31.61 -17.82
C THR A 405 3.74 30.30 -17.06
N VAL A 406 2.97 30.03 -16.00
CA VAL A 406 3.02 28.72 -15.31
C VAL A 406 2.62 27.59 -16.26
N LYS A 407 1.53 27.71 -17.02
CA LYS A 407 1.11 26.70 -18.01
C LYS A 407 2.20 26.44 -19.05
N PHE A 408 2.93 27.48 -19.47
CA PHE A 408 4.07 27.35 -20.37
C PHE A 408 5.21 26.55 -19.73
N HIS A 409 5.61 26.88 -18.51
CA HIS A 409 6.63 26.12 -17.77
C HIS A 409 6.22 24.67 -17.54
N VAL A 410 4.97 24.41 -17.16
CA VAL A 410 4.42 23.04 -16.98
C VAL A 410 4.51 22.23 -18.29
N ARG A 411 4.22 22.86 -19.44
CA ARG A 411 4.30 22.19 -20.74
C ARG A 411 5.73 21.82 -21.12
N ASN A 412 6.68 22.73 -20.92
CA ASN A 412 8.09 22.48 -21.21
C ASN A 412 8.69 21.46 -20.24
N LEU A 413 8.31 21.56 -18.96
CA LEU A 413 8.62 20.57 -17.93
C LEU A 413 8.14 19.18 -18.36
N PHE A 414 6.87 19.02 -18.76
CA PHE A 414 6.34 17.72 -19.21
C PHE A 414 7.11 17.18 -20.42
N LYS A 415 7.47 18.06 -21.36
CA LYS A 415 8.27 17.67 -22.54
C LYS A 415 9.68 17.23 -22.16
N LYS A 416 10.32 17.86 -21.17
CA LYS A 416 11.66 17.51 -20.69
C LYS A 416 11.67 16.23 -19.85
N LEU A 417 10.59 16.00 -19.10
CA LEU A 417 10.39 14.81 -18.28
C LEU A 417 9.83 13.62 -19.07
N ASP A 418 9.45 13.83 -20.34
CA ASP A 418 8.78 12.85 -21.20
C ASP A 418 7.49 12.25 -20.57
N VAL A 419 6.66 13.12 -19.99
CA VAL A 419 5.39 12.75 -19.32
C VAL A 419 4.19 13.41 -19.99
N GLY A 420 3.06 12.71 -20.00
CA GLY A 420 1.80 13.13 -20.60
C GLY A 420 0.86 13.88 -19.65
N SER A 421 1.07 13.78 -18.33
CA SER A 421 0.15 14.35 -17.36
C SER A 421 0.82 14.94 -16.11
N ARG A 422 0.07 15.81 -15.42
CA ARG A 422 0.48 16.39 -14.14
C ARG A 422 0.75 15.33 -13.08
N THR A 423 -0.08 14.30 -13.05
CA THR A 423 0.05 13.20 -12.10
C THR A 423 1.33 12.41 -12.38
N GLU A 424 1.65 12.16 -13.66
CA GLU A 424 2.91 11.52 -14.05
C GLU A 424 4.14 12.36 -13.69
N ALA A 425 4.09 13.68 -13.92
CA ALA A 425 5.20 14.57 -13.54
C ALA A 425 5.46 14.57 -12.02
N ILE A 426 4.40 14.55 -11.20
CA ILE A 426 4.49 14.50 -9.74
C ILE A 426 5.00 13.13 -9.27
N ALA A 427 4.50 12.05 -9.87
CA ALA A 427 4.92 10.69 -9.52
C ALA A 427 6.39 10.43 -9.90
N LEU A 428 6.82 10.94 -11.06
CA LEU A 428 8.22 10.94 -11.48
C LEU A 428 9.11 11.74 -10.52
N ALA A 429 8.68 12.93 -10.11
CA ALA A 429 9.42 13.73 -9.12
C ALA A 429 9.57 13.01 -7.78
N HIS A 430 8.49 12.42 -7.25
CA HIS A 430 8.52 11.65 -6.00
C HIS A 430 9.42 10.42 -6.07
N SER A 431 9.39 9.68 -7.18
CA SER A 431 10.26 8.51 -7.37
C SER A 431 11.74 8.86 -7.49
N ASN A 432 12.08 10.13 -7.75
CA ASN A 432 13.46 10.66 -7.79
C ASN A 432 13.79 11.54 -6.58
N GLY A 433 13.03 11.41 -5.49
CA GLY A 433 13.38 12.01 -4.19
C GLY A 433 13.00 13.49 -4.02
N LEU A 434 12.30 14.11 -4.97
CA LEU A 434 11.65 15.40 -4.75
C LEU A 434 10.43 15.21 -3.84
N ARG A 435 10.45 15.86 -2.67
CA ARG A 435 9.39 15.83 -1.66
C ARG A 435 8.64 17.15 -1.61
#